data_AF-A0A7K4WH92-F1
#
_entry.id   AF-A0A7K4WH92-F1
#
_cell.length_a   1.000
_cell.length_b   1.000
_cell.length_c   1.000
_cell.angle_alpha   90.00
_cell.angle_beta   90.00
_cell.angle_gamma   90.00
#
_symmetry.space_group_name_H-M   'P 1'
#
loop_
_entity.id
_entity.type
_entity.pdbx_description
1 polymer ?
#
loop_
_entity_poly.entity_id
_entity_poly.type
_entity_poly.pdbx_seq_one_letter_code
_entity_poly.pdbx_strand_id
1 'polypeptide(L)'
;VCQGTNNKLTQLGHVEDHFTSLQRMYNNCEVVLSNLEITYVEHNRDLSFLKSIQEVAGYVLIALNMVDVIPLENLQIIRGNVLYDNSYALAVLSNYHMNKTQGLRQLPMKRLSEILNGGVKISNNPKLCNMDTVLWNDIIDTSKKPLTVLEFASNLSSCPKCHLNCTEDHCWGPGEQNCQK
;
A
#
# COMPACT_ATOMS: atom_id res chain seq x y z
N VAL A 1 -5.46 -5.89 17.95
CA VAL A 1 -6.52 -5.29 17.10
C VAL A 1 -6.50 -3.77 17.27
N CYS A 2 -6.88 -3.01 16.26
CA CYS A 2 -7.03 -1.55 16.33
C CYS A 2 -8.23 -1.08 15.48
N GLN A 3 -8.73 0.11 15.76
CA GLN A 3 -9.97 0.58 15.13
C GLN A 3 -9.78 0.93 13.64
N GLY A 4 -8.65 1.55 13.28
CA GLY A 4 -8.50 2.18 11.97
C GLY A 4 -9.16 3.56 11.91
N THR A 5 -9.25 4.12 10.71
CA THR A 5 -9.60 5.53 10.49
C THR A 5 -10.55 5.71 9.30
N ASN A 6 -11.16 6.90 9.18
CA ASN A 6 -11.99 7.29 8.03
C ASN A 6 -11.83 8.80 7.74
N ASN A 7 -10.58 9.25 7.68
CA ASN A 7 -10.20 10.63 7.39
C ASN A 7 -9.95 10.85 5.89
N LYS A 8 -9.83 9.79 5.09
CA LYS A 8 -9.53 9.84 3.66
C LYS A 8 -8.25 10.65 3.39
N LEU A 9 -8.39 11.83 2.79
CA LEU A 9 -7.30 12.76 2.47
C LEU A 9 -7.28 13.97 3.41
N THR A 10 -8.02 13.95 4.51
CA THR A 10 -7.99 15.03 5.50
C THR A 10 -6.74 14.92 6.35
N GLN A 11 -5.88 15.94 6.30
CA GLN A 11 -4.74 16.05 7.21
C GLN A 11 -5.24 16.46 8.61
N LEU A 12 -4.83 15.69 9.63
CA LEU A 12 -5.18 15.96 11.02
C LEU A 12 -4.14 16.90 11.66
N GLY A 13 -4.48 18.18 11.75
CA GLY A 13 -3.60 19.18 12.37
C GLY A 13 -2.27 19.35 11.61
N HIS A 14 -1.20 19.62 12.35
CA HIS A 14 0.14 19.69 11.77
C HIS A 14 0.66 18.30 11.38
N VAL A 15 1.62 18.24 10.47
CA VAL A 15 2.15 16.97 9.93
C VAL A 15 2.71 16.07 11.04
N GLU A 16 3.32 16.65 12.07
CA GLU A 16 3.80 15.93 13.26
C GLU A 16 2.66 15.28 14.08
N ASP A 17 1.57 16.01 14.27
CA ASP A 17 0.40 15.52 15.01
C ASP A 17 -0.29 14.40 14.24
N HIS A 18 -0.33 14.53 12.91
CA HIS A 18 -0.84 13.51 12.01
C HIS A 18 -0.04 12.22 12.11
N PHE A 19 1.29 12.29 12.02
CA PHE A 19 2.16 11.12 12.17
C PHE A 19 2.05 10.49 13.56
N THR A 20 2.02 11.29 14.62
CA THR A 20 1.86 10.80 16.00
C THR A 20 0.53 10.05 16.17
N SER A 21 -0.54 10.55 15.55
CA SER A 21 -1.85 9.91 15.57
C SER A 21 -1.85 8.59 14.79
N LEU A 22 -1.22 8.56 13.61
CA LEU A 22 -1.01 7.35 12.80
C LEU A 22 -0.29 6.27 13.60
N GLN A 23 0.85 6.63 14.19
CA GLN A 23 1.65 5.70 14.99
C GLN A 23 0.86 5.19 16.19
N ARG A 24 0.19 6.07 16.94
CA ARG A 24 -0.63 5.67 18.09
C ARG A 24 -1.75 4.70 17.69
N MET A 25 -2.37 4.91 16.53
CA MET A 25 -3.47 4.07 16.04
C MET A 25 -3.02 2.65 15.68
N TYR A 26 -1.88 2.53 15.00
CA TYR A 26 -1.46 1.26 14.38
C TYR A 26 -0.32 0.55 15.10
N ASN A 27 0.28 1.14 16.14
CA ASN A 27 1.35 0.49 16.90
C ASN A 27 0.86 -0.83 17.52
N ASN A 28 1.60 -1.92 17.27
CA ASN A 28 1.25 -3.29 17.68
C ASN A 28 -0.15 -3.76 17.20
N CYS A 29 -0.65 -3.20 16.09
CA CYS A 29 -1.90 -3.63 15.50
C CYS A 29 -1.69 -4.76 14.50
N GLU A 30 -2.45 -5.86 14.65
CA GLU A 30 -2.45 -6.98 13.70
C GLU A 30 -3.70 -7.00 12.80
N VAL A 31 -4.85 -6.58 13.34
CA VAL A 31 -6.12 -6.54 12.62
C VAL A 31 -6.74 -5.16 12.79
N VAL A 32 -7.00 -4.50 11.66
CA VAL A 32 -7.65 -3.18 11.55
C VAL A 32 -9.14 -3.40 11.30
N LEU A 33 -9.99 -2.99 12.25
CA LEU A 33 -11.44 -3.23 12.21
C LEU A 33 -12.19 -2.34 11.19
N SER A 34 -11.59 -1.22 10.80
CA SER A 34 -12.10 -0.30 9.78
C SER A 34 -11.07 -0.16 8.65
N ASN A 35 -10.73 1.06 8.25
CA ASN A 35 -9.81 1.31 7.15
C ASN A 35 -8.39 1.61 7.67
N LEU A 36 -7.40 1.18 6.90
CA LEU A 36 -6.00 1.54 7.09
C LEU A 36 -5.68 2.74 6.18
N GLU A 37 -5.48 3.92 6.77
CA GLU A 37 -5.12 5.13 6.04
C GLU A 37 -3.70 5.55 6.45
N ILE A 38 -2.79 5.58 5.48
CA ILE A 38 -1.41 6.04 5.63
C ILE A 38 -1.25 7.23 4.70
N THR A 39 -1.31 8.43 5.25
CA THR A 39 -1.24 9.67 4.48
C THR A 39 -0.25 10.66 5.07
N TYR A 40 0.23 11.59 4.22
CA TYR A 40 1.08 12.71 4.63
C TYR A 40 2.35 12.34 5.42
N VAL A 41 2.87 11.12 5.28
CA VAL A 41 4.08 10.72 6.02
C VAL A 41 5.33 11.30 5.33
N GLU A 42 6.10 12.08 6.09
CA GLU A 42 7.35 12.70 5.63
C GLU A 42 8.49 11.68 5.43
N HIS A 43 9.45 12.03 4.58
CA HIS A 43 10.52 11.15 4.12
C HIS A 43 11.40 10.51 5.22
N ASN A 44 11.51 11.14 6.40
CA ASN A 44 12.40 10.75 7.48
C ASN A 44 11.75 9.89 8.57
N ARG A 45 10.49 9.47 8.39
CA ARG A 45 9.74 8.73 9.41
C ARG A 45 9.98 7.23 9.35
N ASP A 46 10.01 6.62 10.53
CA ASP A 46 10.00 5.16 10.66
C ASP A 46 8.55 4.63 10.70
N LEU A 47 8.23 3.72 9.78
CA LEU A 47 6.95 3.05 9.68
C LEU A 47 7.02 1.56 10.04
N SER A 48 8.08 1.13 10.74
CA SER A 48 8.31 -0.25 11.16
C SER A 48 7.13 -0.87 11.94
N PHE A 49 6.37 -0.04 12.68
CA PHE A 49 5.17 -0.46 13.42
C PHE A 49 4.06 -1.01 12.53
N LEU A 50 4.06 -0.71 11.21
CA LEU A 50 3.08 -1.26 10.27
C LEU A 50 3.32 -2.73 9.94
N LYS A 51 4.52 -3.26 10.23
CA LYS A 51 4.86 -4.66 9.94
C LYS A 51 3.98 -5.65 10.68
N SER A 52 3.37 -5.29 11.81
CA SER A 52 2.50 -6.21 12.55
C SER A 52 1.14 -6.42 11.88
N ILE A 53 0.72 -5.52 10.98
CA ILE A 53 -0.61 -5.57 10.37
C ILE A 53 -0.70 -6.76 9.41
N GLN A 54 -1.75 -7.55 9.60
CA GLN A 54 -2.04 -8.77 8.85
C GLN A 54 -3.38 -8.70 8.13
N GLU A 55 -4.36 -7.99 8.67
CA GLU A 55 -5.70 -7.93 8.07
C GLU A 55 -6.31 -6.53 8.20
N VAL A 56 -7.01 -6.12 7.14
CA VAL A 56 -7.80 -4.89 7.13
C VAL A 56 -9.24 -5.21 6.70
N ALA A 57 -10.21 -4.86 7.55
CA ALA A 57 -11.62 -5.14 7.27
C ALA A 57 -12.23 -4.19 6.24
N GLY A 58 -11.85 -2.92 6.26
CA GLY A 58 -12.28 -1.91 5.29
C GLY A 58 -11.37 -1.86 4.07
N TYR A 59 -11.02 -0.64 3.66
CA TYR A 59 -10.04 -0.40 2.59
C TYR A 59 -8.65 -0.03 3.16
N VAL A 60 -7.66 -0.06 2.28
CA VAL A 60 -6.30 0.44 2.50
C VAL A 60 -6.06 1.64 1.58
N LEU A 61 -5.76 2.80 2.16
CA LEU A 61 -5.41 4.03 1.46
C LEU A 61 -3.98 4.44 1.80
N ILE A 62 -3.14 4.54 0.78
CA ILE A 62 -1.75 4.98 0.87
C ILE A 62 -1.60 6.17 -0.07
N ALA A 63 -1.66 7.39 0.48
CA ALA A 63 -1.68 8.58 -0.36
C ALA A 63 -0.85 9.73 0.17
N LEU A 64 -0.25 10.51 -0.74
CA LEU A 64 0.46 11.76 -0.41
C LEU A 64 1.64 11.56 0.55
N ASN A 65 2.27 10.39 0.52
CA ASN A 65 3.44 10.09 1.34
C ASN A 65 4.75 10.42 0.61
N MET A 66 5.78 10.79 1.38
CA MET A 66 7.13 11.11 0.90
C MET A 66 8.19 10.12 1.39
N VAL A 67 7.83 9.16 2.25
CA VAL A 67 8.69 8.04 2.67
C VAL A 67 9.11 7.18 1.50
N ASP A 68 10.30 6.59 1.57
CA ASP A 68 10.78 5.65 0.57
C ASP A 68 10.12 4.27 0.70
N VAL A 69 9.78 3.83 1.91
CA VAL A 69 9.27 2.47 2.19
C VAL A 69 8.07 2.51 3.13
N ILE A 70 7.01 1.79 2.77
CA ILE A 70 5.87 1.50 3.66
C ILE A 70 5.81 -0.03 3.87
N PRO A 71 6.24 -0.54 5.03
CA PRO A 71 6.52 -1.97 5.20
C PRO A 71 5.29 -2.77 5.65
N LEU A 72 4.29 -2.92 4.78
CA LEU A 72 3.12 -3.79 4.99
C LEU A 72 3.43 -5.27 4.70
N GLU A 73 4.57 -5.74 5.18
CA GLU A 73 5.16 -7.03 4.83
C GLU A 73 4.32 -8.24 5.22
N ASN A 74 3.45 -8.10 6.24
CA ASN A 74 2.64 -9.17 6.77
C ASN A 74 1.15 -9.05 6.46
N LEU A 75 0.74 -7.99 5.73
CA LEU A 75 -0.65 -7.82 5.30
C LEU A 75 -1.02 -8.98 4.38
N GLN A 76 -2.07 -9.72 4.74
CA GLN A 76 -2.52 -10.93 4.06
C GLN A 76 -3.84 -10.71 3.33
N ILE A 77 -4.78 -10.01 3.96
CA ILE A 77 -6.14 -9.87 3.45
C ILE A 77 -6.64 -8.43 3.60
N ILE A 78 -7.29 -7.92 2.54
CA ILE A 78 -8.13 -6.73 2.59
C ILE A 78 -9.57 -7.16 2.29
N ARG A 79 -10.46 -7.06 3.28
CA ARG A 79 -11.84 -7.58 3.11
C ARG A 79 -12.72 -6.68 2.26
N GLY A 80 -12.47 -5.37 2.24
CA GLY A 80 -13.25 -4.42 1.45
C GLY A 80 -14.71 -4.30 1.91
N ASN A 81 -14.98 -4.41 3.22
CA ASN A 81 -16.33 -4.20 3.77
C ASN A 81 -16.81 -2.76 3.57
N VAL A 82 -15.86 -1.83 3.43
CA VAL A 82 -16.06 -0.43 3.03
C VAL A 82 -15.02 -0.14 1.95
N LEU A 83 -15.40 0.61 0.92
CA LEU A 83 -14.55 0.91 -0.23
C LEU A 83 -14.18 2.39 -0.27
N TYR A 84 -12.93 2.69 -0.63
CA TYR A 84 -12.52 4.03 -0.99
C TYR A 84 -13.14 4.43 -2.33
N ASP A 85 -13.69 5.65 -2.41
CA ASP A 85 -14.37 6.16 -3.60
C ASP A 85 -15.45 5.20 -4.14
N ASN A 86 -16.11 4.48 -3.21
CA ASN A 86 -17.14 3.47 -3.47
C ASN A 86 -16.71 2.29 -4.36
N SER A 87 -15.42 2.15 -4.69
CA SER A 87 -14.96 1.20 -5.72
C SER A 87 -13.72 0.40 -5.33
N TYR A 88 -12.84 0.96 -4.49
CA TYR A 88 -11.49 0.43 -4.31
C TYR A 88 -11.25 -0.07 -2.88
N ALA A 89 -10.75 -1.30 -2.77
CA ALA A 89 -10.28 -1.87 -1.52
C ALA A 89 -8.84 -1.44 -1.21
N LEU A 90 -8.05 -1.18 -2.26
CA LEU A 90 -6.69 -0.68 -2.15
C LEU A 90 -6.53 0.53 -3.08
N ALA A 91 -6.08 1.65 -2.52
CA ALA A 91 -5.77 2.86 -3.26
C ALA A 91 -4.38 3.37 -2.90
N VAL A 92 -3.48 3.42 -3.88
CA VAL A 92 -2.10 3.93 -3.75
C VAL A 92 -1.95 5.16 -4.65
N LEU A 93 -1.99 6.36 -4.07
CA LEU A 93 -2.24 7.60 -4.80
C LEU A 93 -1.20 8.69 -4.50
N SER A 94 -0.55 9.22 -5.54
CA SER A 94 0.21 10.48 -5.41
C SER A 94 1.29 10.47 -4.32
N ASN A 95 2.01 9.37 -4.12
CA ASN A 95 3.05 9.26 -3.09
C ASN A 95 4.40 9.81 -3.58
N TYR A 96 4.48 11.14 -3.73
CA TYR A 96 5.69 11.84 -4.11
C TYR A 96 5.69 13.29 -3.61
N HIS A 97 6.87 13.86 -3.41
CA HIS A 97 7.02 15.30 -3.18
C HIS A 97 6.93 16.07 -4.51
N MET A 98 6.44 17.32 -4.50
CA MET A 98 6.16 18.11 -5.72
C MET A 98 7.35 18.22 -6.70
N ASN A 99 8.57 18.30 -6.20
CA ASN A 99 9.80 18.33 -7.02
C ASN A 99 10.22 16.95 -7.58
N LYS A 100 9.48 15.89 -7.25
CA LYS A 100 9.72 14.48 -7.61
C LYS A 100 11.08 13.93 -7.14
N THR A 101 11.75 14.57 -6.17
CA THR A 101 13.02 14.07 -5.61
C THR A 101 12.81 13.06 -4.48
N GLN A 102 11.64 13.02 -3.87
CA GLN A 102 11.25 12.09 -2.80
C GLN A 102 9.88 11.46 -3.12
N GLY A 103 9.60 10.29 -2.56
CA GLY A 103 8.35 9.57 -2.77
C GLY A 103 8.49 8.07 -2.55
N LEU A 104 7.35 7.39 -2.49
CA LEU A 104 7.28 5.96 -2.22
C LEU A 104 8.00 5.15 -3.29
N ARG A 105 9.03 4.41 -2.88
CA ARG A 105 9.82 3.53 -3.73
C ARG A 105 9.43 2.07 -3.57
N GLN A 106 9.16 1.63 -2.35
CA GLN A 106 8.87 0.23 -2.04
C GLN A 106 7.61 0.11 -1.18
N LEU A 107 6.72 -0.78 -1.61
CA LEU A 107 5.51 -1.15 -0.89
C LEU A 107 5.43 -2.69 -0.83
N PRO A 108 6.30 -3.34 -0.04
CA PRO A 108 6.36 -4.79 0.01
C PRO A 108 5.13 -5.37 0.72
N MET A 109 4.16 -5.87 -0.05
CA MET A 109 2.98 -6.58 0.45
C MET A 109 3.06 -8.08 0.12
N LYS A 110 4.23 -8.68 0.34
CA LYS A 110 4.59 -10.06 -0.03
C LYS A 110 3.70 -11.18 0.53
N ARG A 111 2.84 -10.89 1.49
CA ARG A 111 1.87 -11.84 2.04
C ARG A 111 0.43 -11.59 1.59
N LEU A 112 0.18 -10.50 0.85
CA LEU A 112 -1.15 -10.14 0.40
C LEU A 112 -1.58 -11.13 -0.67
N SER A 113 -2.52 -12.01 -0.31
CA SER A 113 -3.03 -13.05 -1.19
C SER A 113 -4.47 -12.81 -1.59
N GLU A 114 -5.24 -12.02 -0.81
CA GLU A 114 -6.67 -11.86 -1.07
C GLU A 114 -7.18 -10.42 -0.86
N ILE A 115 -7.94 -9.95 -1.84
CA ILE A 115 -8.84 -8.80 -1.75
C ILE A 115 -10.26 -9.31 -2.04
N LEU A 116 -11.09 -9.37 -0.98
CA LEU A 116 -12.39 -10.06 -1.07
C LEU A 116 -13.44 -9.27 -1.84
N ASN A 117 -13.44 -7.93 -1.70
CA ASN A 117 -14.39 -7.04 -2.36
C ASN A 117 -13.72 -5.73 -2.74
N GLY A 118 -14.12 -5.15 -3.88
CA GLY A 118 -13.55 -3.92 -4.41
C GLY A 118 -12.31 -4.15 -5.28
N GLY A 119 -11.96 -3.15 -6.07
CA GLY A 119 -10.80 -3.20 -6.96
C GLY A 119 -9.58 -2.50 -6.39
N VAL A 120 -8.58 -2.31 -7.25
CA VAL A 120 -7.31 -1.67 -6.91
C VAL A 120 -7.11 -0.43 -7.76
N LYS A 121 -6.68 0.66 -7.12
CA LYS A 121 -6.29 1.90 -7.80
C LYS A 121 -4.85 2.26 -7.46
N ILE A 122 -3.98 2.26 -8.46
CA ILE A 122 -2.61 2.73 -8.35
C ILE A 122 -2.44 3.85 -9.37
N SER A 123 -2.16 5.06 -8.89
CA SER A 123 -2.04 6.23 -9.76
C SER A 123 -1.07 7.26 -9.17
N ASN A 124 -0.31 7.91 -10.06
CA ASN A 124 0.62 8.99 -9.72
C ASN A 124 1.69 8.61 -8.68
N ASN A 125 2.30 7.42 -8.79
CA ASN A 125 3.43 7.01 -7.94
C ASN A 125 4.73 6.95 -8.77
N PRO A 126 5.35 8.11 -9.09
CA PRO A 126 6.43 8.18 -10.06
C PRO A 126 7.74 7.50 -9.64
N LYS A 127 7.85 7.02 -8.40
CA LYS A 127 9.04 6.35 -7.86
C LYS A 127 8.81 4.89 -7.46
N LEU A 128 7.58 4.41 -7.52
CA LEU A 128 7.20 3.10 -7.00
C LEU A 128 7.76 2.00 -7.90
N CYS A 129 8.55 1.11 -7.32
CA CYS A 129 9.18 0.00 -8.03
C CYS A 129 8.40 -1.31 -7.87
N ASN A 130 8.55 -2.20 -8.86
CA ASN A 130 8.09 -3.60 -8.89
C ASN A 130 6.57 -3.82 -8.83
N MET A 131 5.78 -2.81 -8.48
CA MET A 131 4.32 -2.93 -8.39
C MET A 131 3.64 -3.26 -9.73
N ASP A 132 4.32 -2.95 -10.82
CA ASP A 132 3.94 -3.30 -12.19
C ASP A 132 4.11 -4.78 -12.51
N THR A 133 4.93 -5.51 -11.73
CA THR A 133 5.13 -6.95 -11.92
C THR A 133 4.20 -7.80 -11.07
N VAL A 134 3.35 -7.22 -10.22
CA VAL A 134 2.39 -7.98 -9.40
C VAL A 134 1.21 -8.47 -10.25
N LEU A 135 0.91 -9.77 -10.17
CA LEU A 135 -0.30 -10.38 -10.73
C LEU A 135 -1.52 -10.06 -9.86
N TRP A 136 -2.17 -8.93 -10.13
CA TRP A 136 -3.35 -8.49 -9.38
C TRP A 136 -4.57 -9.40 -9.57
N ASN A 137 -4.67 -10.11 -10.70
CA ASN A 137 -5.80 -11.02 -10.97
C ASN A 137 -5.82 -12.25 -10.04
N ASP A 138 -4.68 -12.61 -9.45
CA ASP A 138 -4.59 -13.71 -8.48
C ASP A 138 -5.01 -13.27 -7.07
N ILE A 139 -4.97 -11.96 -6.80
CA ILE A 139 -5.28 -11.37 -5.50
C ILE A 139 -6.73 -10.89 -5.43
N ILE A 140 -7.25 -10.35 -6.54
CA ILE A 140 -8.58 -9.74 -6.62
C ILE A 140 -9.60 -10.79 -7.04
N ASP A 141 -10.78 -10.78 -6.41
CA ASP A 141 -11.94 -11.55 -6.88
C ASP A 141 -12.47 -11.00 -8.22
N THR A 142 -11.89 -11.47 -9.32
CA THR A 142 -12.23 -11.05 -10.70
C THR A 142 -13.64 -11.47 -11.11
N SER A 143 -14.26 -12.44 -10.44
CA SER A 143 -15.63 -12.89 -10.73
C SER A 143 -16.66 -11.77 -10.50
N LYS A 144 -16.35 -10.85 -9.59
CA LYS A 144 -17.16 -9.67 -9.26
C LYS A 144 -16.94 -8.48 -10.19
N LYS A 145 -16.03 -8.60 -11.17
CA LYS A 145 -15.65 -7.55 -12.13
C LYS A 145 -15.39 -6.18 -11.47
N PRO A 146 -14.51 -6.10 -10.45
CA PRO A 146 -14.25 -4.85 -9.77
C PRO A 146 -13.54 -3.84 -10.67
N LEU A 147 -13.68 -2.55 -10.37
CA LEU A 147 -12.99 -1.48 -11.08
C LEU A 147 -11.50 -1.47 -10.69
N THR A 148 -10.63 -1.76 -11.64
CA THR A 148 -9.17 -1.77 -11.43
C THR A 148 -8.51 -0.73 -12.34
N VAL A 149 -7.69 0.14 -11.73
CA VAL A 149 -6.95 1.21 -12.42
C VAL A 149 -5.49 1.10 -11.99
N LEU A 150 -4.63 0.65 -12.91
CA LEU A 150 -3.20 0.42 -12.63
C LEU A 150 -2.35 1.29 -13.55
N GLU A 151 -1.88 2.40 -13.02
CA GLU A 151 -1.01 3.35 -13.71
C GLU A 151 0.38 3.33 -13.07
N PHE A 152 1.34 2.76 -13.81
CA PHE A 152 2.73 2.66 -13.38
C PHE A 152 3.60 3.62 -14.19
N ALA A 153 4.62 4.17 -13.54
CA ALA A 153 5.60 5.01 -14.24
C ALA A 153 6.48 4.13 -15.13
N SER A 154 6.57 4.49 -16.42
CA SER A 154 7.47 3.82 -17.35
C SER A 154 8.93 4.25 -17.11
N ASN A 155 9.88 3.37 -17.43
CA ASN A 155 11.31 3.67 -17.51
C ASN A 155 11.98 4.11 -16.19
N LEU A 156 11.61 3.50 -15.07
CA LEU A 156 12.35 3.62 -13.82
C LEU A 156 13.67 2.82 -13.89
N SER A 157 14.67 3.36 -14.59
CA SER A 157 16.00 2.74 -14.76
C SER A 157 16.74 2.43 -13.44
N SER A 158 16.28 3.00 -12.31
CA SER A 158 16.83 2.78 -10.97
C SER A 158 16.12 1.70 -10.15
N CYS A 159 15.05 1.08 -10.66
CA CYS A 159 14.35 0.03 -9.91
C CYS A 159 15.10 -1.30 -10.00
N PRO A 160 15.27 -2.00 -8.87
CA PRO A 160 15.86 -3.33 -8.88
C PRO A 160 14.90 -4.33 -9.55
N LYS A 161 15.46 -5.30 -10.26
CA LYS A 161 14.70 -6.42 -10.82
C LYS A 161 14.23 -7.37 -9.71
N CYS A 162 13.21 -8.18 -10.01
CA CYS A 162 12.85 -9.26 -9.11
C CYS A 162 13.97 -10.32 -9.06
N HIS A 163 13.88 -11.17 -8.04
CA HIS A 163 14.84 -12.26 -7.89
C HIS A 163 14.63 -13.32 -8.99
N LEU A 164 15.70 -14.00 -9.41
CA LEU A 164 15.65 -15.02 -10.48
C LEU A 164 14.76 -16.23 -10.15
N ASN A 165 14.49 -16.46 -8.86
CA ASN A 165 13.61 -17.53 -8.40
C ASN A 165 12.13 -17.13 -8.36
N CYS A 166 11.78 -15.87 -8.66
CA CYS A 166 10.39 -15.46 -8.73
C CYS A 166 9.74 -16.04 -9.99
N THR A 167 8.57 -16.65 -9.83
CA THR A 167 7.77 -17.13 -10.95
C THR A 167 7.43 -15.98 -11.88
N GLU A 168 7.81 -16.09 -13.14
CA GLU A 168 7.48 -15.12 -14.21
C GLU A 168 7.83 -13.65 -13.87
N ASP A 169 8.88 -13.42 -13.06
CA ASP A 169 9.34 -12.09 -12.64
C ASP A 169 8.31 -11.31 -11.77
N HIS A 170 7.38 -12.02 -11.12
CA HIS A 170 6.38 -11.43 -10.24
C HIS A 170 6.92 -11.22 -8.81
N CYS A 171 7.00 -9.96 -8.37
CA CYS A 171 7.49 -9.64 -7.03
C CYS A 171 6.96 -8.30 -6.49
N TRP A 172 7.04 -8.17 -5.16
CA TRP A 172 6.73 -6.93 -4.45
C TRP A 172 7.96 -6.04 -4.20
N GLY A 173 9.14 -6.49 -4.64
CA GLY A 173 10.42 -5.84 -4.39
C GLY A 173 11.62 -6.79 -4.59
N PRO A 174 12.85 -6.32 -4.35
CA PRO A 174 14.05 -7.11 -4.56
C PRO A 174 14.21 -8.26 -3.56
N GLY A 175 14.86 -9.34 -3.98
CA GLY A 175 15.17 -10.51 -3.14
C GLY A 175 14.08 -11.58 -3.16
N GLU A 176 14.51 -12.83 -2.95
CA GLU A 176 13.65 -14.01 -3.05
C GLU A 176 12.44 -13.96 -2.08
N GLN A 177 12.63 -13.37 -0.90
CA GLN A 177 11.57 -13.21 0.09
C GLN A 177 10.42 -12.31 -0.36
N ASN A 178 10.60 -11.54 -1.43
CA ASN A 178 9.60 -10.62 -1.97
C ASN A 178 8.94 -11.14 -3.26
N CYS A 179 9.26 -12.35 -3.72
CA CYS A 179 8.53 -12.98 -4.82
C CYS A 179 7.03 -13.09 -4.46
N GLN A 180 6.17 -12.87 -5.44
CA GLN A 180 4.75 -13.16 -5.30
C GLN A 180 4.59 -14.68 -5.20
N LYS A 181 3.72 -15.12 -4.29
CA LYS A 181 3.44 -16.53 -4.02
C LYS A 181 2.10 -16.92 -4.59
#